data_AF-T0Z457-F1
#
_entry.id   AF-T0Z457-F1
#
_cell.length_a   1.000
_cell.length_b   1.000
_cell.length_c   1.000
_cell.angle_alpha   90.00
_cell.angle_beta   90.00
_cell.angle_gamma   90.00
#
_symmetry.space_group_name_H-M   'P 1'
#
loop_
_entity.id
_entity.type
_entity.pdbx_description
1 polymer ?
#
loop_
_entity_poly.entity_id
_entity_poly.type
_entity_poly.pdbx_seq_one_letter_code
_entity_poly.pdbx_strand_id
1 'polypeptide(L)' 'MYGGLIEKARDILAGSSDVVVLTGAGISTDSGVPDFRGPEGVWTRNPDAEKLSDIHYYIADADIRRRAWQERL' A
#
# COMPACT_ATOMS: atom_id res chain seq x y z
N MET A 1 23.67 15.03 3.51
CA MET A 1 24.38 13.84 4.04
C MET A 1 24.10 12.55 3.25
N TYR A 2 23.11 12.49 2.34
CA TYR A 2 22.76 11.25 1.62
C TYR A 2 23.44 11.04 0.25
N GLY A 3 24.23 12.00 -0.24
CA GLY A 3 24.82 11.95 -1.60
C GLY A 3 25.57 10.65 -1.90
N GLY A 4 26.40 10.17 -0.96
CA GLY A 4 27.16 8.92 -1.16
C GLY A 4 26.30 7.66 -1.25
N LEU A 5 25.11 7.63 -0.62
CA LEU A 5 24.21 6.48 -0.70
C LEU A 5 23.45 6.45 -2.03
N ILE A 6 23.07 7.62 -2.55
CA ILE A 6 22.42 7.75 -3.86
C ILE A 6 23.38 7.35 -4.98
N GLU A 7 24.64 7.81 -4.92
CA GLU A 7 25.67 7.43 -5.88
C GLU A 7 25.90 5.91 -5.89
N LYS A 8 25.98 5.29 -4.70
CA LYS A 8 26.10 3.83 -4.58
C LYS A 8 24.91 3.09 -5.19
N ALA A 9 23.69 3.56 -4.95
CA ALA A 9 22.48 2.96 -5.53
C ALA A 9 22.46 3.09 -7.06
N ARG A 10 22.88 4.25 -7.60
CA ARG A 10 23.02 4.47 -9.04
C ARG A 10 23.99 3.46 -9.65
N ASP A 11 25.16 3.28 -9.05
CA ASP A 11 26.18 2.40 -9.60
C ASP A 11 25.74 0.92 -9.61
N ILE A 12 25.01 0.50 -8.56
CA ILE A 12 24.39 -0.84 -8.51
C ILE A 12 23.35 -1.00 -9.64
N LEU A 13 22.49 -0.01 -9.85
CA LEU A 13 21.48 -0.04 -10.92
C LEU A 13 22.12 -0.06 -12.30
N ALA A 14 23.14 0.77 -12.53
CA ALA A 14 23.83 0.88 -13.82
C ALA A 14 24.59 -0.42 -14.20
N GLY A 15 25.06 -1.18 -13.20
CA GLY A 15 25.74 -2.46 -13.42
C GLY A 15 24.82 -3.68 -13.53
N SER A 16 23.50 -3.52 -13.35
CA SER A 16 22.54 -4.62 -13.35
C SER A 16 21.95 -4.83 -14.75
N SER A 17 21.91 -6.09 -15.22
CA SER A 17 21.23 -6.44 -16.48
C SER A 17 19.72 -6.57 -16.33
N ASP A 18 19.27 -6.98 -15.15
CA ASP A 18 17.88 -7.32 -14.87
C ASP A 18 17.49 -6.70 -13.52
N VAL A 19 16.49 -5.81 -13.55
CA VAL A 19 16.03 -5.08 -12.36
C VAL A 19 14.55 -5.36 -12.14
N VAL A 20 14.22 -5.77 -10.93
CA VAL A 20 12.83 -5.91 -10.47
C VAL A 20 12.58 -4.86 -9.40
N VAL A 21 11.48 -4.11 -9.55
CA VAL A 21 11.03 -3.14 -8.55
C VAL A 21 9.76 -3.65 -7.90
N LEU A 22 9.83 -3.94 -6.60
CA LEU A 22 8.66 -4.23 -5.77
C LEU A 22 8.18 -2.92 -5.14
N THR A 23 6.94 -2.55 -5.42
CA THR A 23 6.32 -1.34 -4.86
C THR A 23 5.16 -1.72 -3.94
N GLY A 24 4.87 -0.83 -3.00
CA GLY A 24 3.62 -0.82 -2.24
C GLY A 24 2.82 0.45 -2.58
N ALA A 25 1.68 0.63 -1.91
CA ALA A 25 0.81 1.80 -2.12
C ALA A 25 1.52 3.16 -1.94
N GLY A 26 2.60 3.20 -1.15
CA GLY A 26 3.43 4.40 -0.95
C GLY A 26 4.01 5.00 -2.24
N ILE A 27 4.17 4.23 -3.32
CA ILE A 27 4.62 4.80 -4.61
C ILE A 27 3.59 5.78 -5.21
N SER A 28 2.33 5.70 -4.78
CA SER A 28 1.22 6.50 -5.32
C SER A 28 0.78 7.64 -4.39
N THR A 29 1.33 7.76 -3.18
CA THR A 29 0.89 8.79 -2.21
C THR A 29 1.10 10.20 -2.74
N ASP A 30 2.22 10.46 -3.40
CA ASP A 30 2.53 11.77 -3.99
C ASP A 30 1.63 12.10 -5.20
N SER A 31 0.94 11.10 -5.76
CA SER A 31 -0.09 11.29 -6.78
C SER A 31 -1.50 11.50 -6.22
N GLY A 32 -1.63 11.59 -4.90
CA GLY A 32 -2.90 11.82 -4.20
C GLY A 32 -3.71 10.55 -3.89
N VAL A 33 -3.17 9.36 -4.18
CA VAL A 33 -3.80 8.09 -3.79
C VAL A 33 -3.29 7.72 -2.39
N PRO A 34 -4.14 7.70 -1.35
CA PRO A 34 -3.70 7.38 0.00
C PRO A 34 -3.18 5.95 0.09
N ASP A 35 -2.17 5.74 0.94
CA ASP A 35 -1.75 4.40 1.32
C ASP A 35 -2.73 3.77 2.33
N PHE A 36 -2.43 2.57 2.79
CA PHE A 36 -3.28 1.90 3.78
C PHE A 36 -2.96 2.31 5.22
N ARG A 37 -1.68 2.42 5.58
CA ARG A 37 -1.22 2.40 6.98
C ARG A 37 -0.32 3.59 7.37
N GLY A 38 -0.06 4.53 6.46
CA GLY A 38 0.67 5.75 6.76
C GLY A 38 -0.12 6.67 7.69
N PRO A 39 0.45 7.82 8.10
CA PRO A 39 -0.23 8.77 8.99
C PRO A 39 -1.62 9.19 8.48
N GLU A 40 -1.75 9.32 7.17
CA GLU A 40 -3.00 9.67 6.48
C GLU A 40 -3.63 8.49 5.73
N GLY A 41 -3.18 7.27 6.03
CA GLY A 41 -3.62 6.06 5.37
C GLY A 41 -5.07 5.70 5.65
N VAL A 42 -5.69 4.96 4.72
CA VAL A 42 -7.12 4.60 4.77
C VAL A 42 -7.48 3.88 6.07
N TRP A 43 -6.67 2.92 6.52
CA TRP A 43 -6.93 2.14 7.73
C TRP A 43 -6.54 2.87 9.00
N THR A 44 -5.57 3.79 8.92
CA THR A 44 -5.23 4.70 10.02
C THR A 44 -6.40 5.64 10.33
N ARG A 45 -7.02 6.20 9.28
CA ARG A 45 -8.17 7.11 9.42
C ARG A 45 -9.49 6.37 9.71
N ASN A 46 -9.65 5.17 9.16
CA ASN A 46 -10.83 4.33 9.36
C ASN A 46 -10.43 2.86 9.62
N PRO A 47 -10.23 2.45 10.88
CA PRO A 47 -9.89 1.07 11.22
C PRO A 47 -10.95 0.05 10.79
N ASP A 48 -12.22 0.44 10.65
CA ASP A 48 -13.26 -0.47 10.15
C ASP A 48 -13.10 -0.78 8.66
N ALA A 49 -12.40 0.05 7.88
CA ALA A 49 -12.10 -0.24 6.48
C ALA A 49 -11.11 -1.41 6.33
N GLU A 50 -10.25 -1.65 7.32
CA GLU A 50 -9.35 -2.82 7.33
C GLU A 50 -10.18 -4.12 7.37
N LYS A 51 -11.25 -4.15 8.18
CA LYS A 51 -12.13 -5.32 8.31
C LYS A 51 -12.82 -5.71 7.00
N LEU A 52 -13.04 -4.75 6.10
CA LEU A 52 -13.62 -5.00 4.77
C LEU A 52 -12.64 -5.72 3.83
N SER A 53 -11.35 -5.70 4.16
CA SER A 53 -10.25 -6.33 3.41
C SER A 53 -9.68 -7.56 4.11
N ASP A 54 -10.24 -7.97 5.25
CA ASP A 54 -9.81 -9.14 6.01
C ASP A 54 -10.75 -10.33 5.79
N ILE A 55 -10.18 -11.47 5.41
CA ILE A 55 -10.93 -12.67 5.05
C ILE A 55 -11.70 -13.30 6.22
N HIS A 56 -11.17 -13.19 7.45
CA HIS A 56 -11.82 -13.76 8.63
C HIS A 56 -13.08 -13.00 8.97
N TYR A 57 -13.03 -11.67 8.97
CA TYR A 57 -14.22 -10.83 9.15
C TYR A 57 -15.23 -11.01 8.01
N TYR A 58 -14.74 -11.07 6.77
CA TYR A 58 -15.58 -11.25 5.59
C TYR A 58 -16.39 -12.56 5.64
N ILE A 59 -15.83 -13.65 6.16
CA ILE A 59 -16.54 -14.94 6.27
C ILE A 59 -17.46 -14.94 7.49
N ALA A 60 -16.99 -14.45 8.64
CA ALA A 60 -17.70 -14.54 9.91
C ALA A 60 -18.94 -13.63 10.02
N ASP A 61 -18.97 -12.51 9.29
CA ASP A 61 -20.02 -11.49 9.44
C ASP A 61 -20.67 -11.15 8.08
N ALA A 62 -21.98 -11.38 7.99
CA ALA A 62 -22.74 -11.12 6.78
C ALA A 62 -22.88 -9.65 6.42
N ASP A 63 -22.88 -8.74 7.40
CA ASP A 63 -22.97 -7.30 7.16
C ASP A 63 -21.64 -6.71 6.70
N ILE A 64 -20.51 -7.18 7.24
CA ILE A 64 -19.18 -6.86 6.70
C ILE A 64 -19.10 -7.31 5.24
N ARG A 65 -19.57 -8.52 4.95
CA ARG A 65 -19.59 -9.06 3.59
C ARG A 65 -20.40 -8.15 2.65
N ARG A 66 -21.62 -7.77 3.03
CA ARG A 66 -22.48 -6.87 2.22
C ARG A 66 -21.83 -5.51 1.99
N ARG A 67 -21.28 -4.88 3.03
CA ARG A 67 -20.58 -3.58 2.91
C ARG A 67 -19.37 -3.68 1.98
N ALA A 68 -18.57 -4.73 2.10
CA ALA A 68 -17.42 -4.96 1.23
C ALA A 68 -17.82 -5.13 -0.26
N TRP A 69 -19.03 -5.62 -0.57
CA TRP A 69 -19.56 -5.61 -1.94
C TRP A 69 -20.02 -4.22 -2.38
N GLN A 70 -20.70 -3.48 -1.50
CA GLN A 70 -21.19 -2.12 -1.81
C GLN A 70 -20.07 -1.13 -2.11
N GLU A 71 -18.92 -1.23 -1.44
CA GLU A 71 -17.77 -0.33 -1.68
C GLU A 71 -17.02 -0.60 -3.00
N ARG A 72 -17.34 -1.70 -3.70
CA ARG A 72 -16.71 -2.08 -4.98
C ARG A 72 -17.59 -1.79 -6.20
N LEU A 73 -18.77 -1.21 -5.99
CA LEU A 73 -19.71 -0.76 -7.04
C LEU A 73 -19.46 0.72 -7.36
#